data_AF-A0A7Y5Y9B7-F1
#
_entry.id   AF-A0A7Y5Y9B7-F1
#
_cell.length_a   1.000
_cell.length_b   1.000
_cell.length_c   1.000
_cell.angle_alpha   90.00
_cell.angle_beta   90.00
_cell.angle_gamma   90.00
#
_symmetry.space_group_name_H-M   'P 1'
#
loop_
_entity.id
_entity.type
_entity.pdbx_description
1 polymer ?
#
loop_
_entity_poly.entity_id
_entity_poly.type
_entity_poly.pdbx_seq_one_letter_code
_entity_poly.pdbx_strand_id
1 'polypeptide(L)' 'MTGKIGRVTGRIGPGTIGEVMLPYLGGTMAFHAHPYDKHSDYPVGTEVLVIYFEPPQTVFVEELPDVLKHI' A
#
# COMPACT_ATOMS: atom_id res chain seq x y z
N MET A 1 0.94 -9.73 5.25
CA MET A 1 1.13 -8.29 5.02
C MET A 1 -0.14 -7.48 5.24
N THR A 2 -1.33 -8.08 5.07
CA THR A 2 -2.63 -7.46 5.42
C THR A 2 -2.62 -6.77 6.78
N GLY A 3 -3.27 -5.61 6.85
CA GLY A 3 -3.37 -4.75 8.04
C GLY A 3 -2.15 -3.86 8.28
N LYS A 4 -1.08 -3.99 7.50
CA LYS A 4 0.08 -3.09 7.61
C LYS A 4 -0.21 -1.77 6.91
N ILE A 5 0.28 -0.70 7.51
CA ILE A 5 0.30 0.64 6.92
C ILE A 5 1.66 0.81 6.23
N GLY A 6 1.62 1.35 5.02
CA GLY A 6 2.82 1.64 4.24
C GLY A 6 2.78 3.01 3.61
N ARG A 7 3.96 3.48 3.20
CA ARG A 7 4.14 4.76 2.51
C ARG A 7 4.33 4.51 1.02
N VAL A 8 3.54 5.18 0.19
CA VAL A 8 3.66 5.09 -1.27
C VAL A 8 4.98 5.74 -1.71
N THR A 9 5.81 4.98 -2.41
CA THR A 9 7.10 5.44 -3.00
C THR A 9 7.06 5.54 -4.51
N GLY A 10 6.14 4.83 -5.16
CA GLY A 10 5.79 4.98 -6.58
C GLY A 10 4.28 5.06 -6.73
N ARG A 11 3.78 6.05 -7.49
CA ARG A 11 2.33 6.30 -7.68
C ARG A 11 1.57 5.00 -7.97
N ILE A 12 0.51 4.76 -7.20
CA ILE A 12 -0.38 3.61 -7.38
C ILE A 12 -1.64 4.13 -8.04
N GLY A 13 -2.06 3.55 -9.17
CA GLY A 13 -3.25 4.00 -9.87
C GLY A 13 -3.90 2.89 -10.69
N PRO A 14 -5.04 3.19 -11.33
CA PRO A 14 -5.79 2.22 -12.12
C PRO A 14 -4.95 1.68 -13.28
N GLY A 15 -4.87 0.35 -13.40
CA GLY A 15 -4.16 -0.31 -14.49
C GLY A 15 -2.64 -0.14 -14.47
N THR A 16 -2.07 0.46 -13.42
CA THR A 16 -0.63 0.57 -13.23
C THR A 16 -0.17 -0.24 -12.02
N ILE A 17 1.13 -0.54 -11.98
CA ILE A 17 1.80 -1.07 -10.79
C ILE A 17 2.49 0.11 -10.12
N GLY A 18 2.10 0.40 -8.89
CA GLY A 18 2.81 1.34 -8.03
C GLY A 18 3.71 0.62 -7.03
N GLU A 19 4.24 1.37 -6.08
CA GLU A 19 5.16 0.85 -5.06
C GLU A 19 4.82 1.41 -3.69
N VAL A 20 4.86 0.53 -2.69
CA VAL A 20 4.72 0.89 -1.28
C VAL A 20 5.85 0.29 -0.45
N MET A 21 6.40 1.08 0.46
CA MET A 21 7.36 0.60 1.46
C MET A 21 6.62 0.11 2.71
N LEU A 22 6.86 -1.13 3.12
CA LEU A 22 6.18 -1.77 4.24
C LEU A 22 7.17 -2.35 5.26
N PRO A 23 6.85 -2.36 6.56
CA PRO A 23 7.64 -3.07 7.57
C PRO A 23 7.62 -4.58 7.34
N TYR A 24 8.78 -5.18 7.12
CA TYR A 24 8.96 -6.61 6.83
C TYR A 24 10.26 -7.15 7.41
N LEU A 25 10.19 -8.26 8.15
CA LEU A 25 11.33 -8.96 8.76
C LEU A 25 12.36 -8.04 9.46
N GLY A 26 11.89 -7.11 10.30
CA GLY A 26 12.75 -6.22 11.07
C GLY A 26 13.33 -5.02 10.31
N GLY A 27 13.00 -4.87 9.03
CA GLY A 27 13.32 -3.68 8.24
C GLY A 27 12.11 -3.18 7.46
N THR A 28 12.38 -2.51 6.35
CA THR A 28 11.36 -2.09 5.38
C THR A 28 11.70 -2.66 4.01
N MET A 29 10.69 -3.12 3.29
CA MET A 29 10.84 -3.68 1.95
C MET A 29 9.79 -3.07 1.02
N ALA A 30 10.16 -2.89 -0.25
CA ALA A 30 9.25 -2.45 -1.29
C ALA A 30 8.30 -3.59 -1.70
N PHE A 31 7.04 -3.26 -1.94
CA PHE A 31 6.04 -4.16 -2.50
C PHE A 31 5.39 -3.52 -3.73
N HIS A 32 5.08 -4.34 -4.74
CA HIS A 32 4.22 -3.92 -5.84
C HIS A 32 2.82 -3.67 -5.30
N ALA A 33 2.24 -2.54 -5.66
CA ALA A 33 0.97 -2.12 -5.11
C ALA A 33 -0.06 -1.79 -6.19
N HIS A 34 -1.30 -2.21 -5.92
CA HIS A 34 -2.47 -1.91 -6.73
C HIS A 34 -3.59 -1.32 -5.86
N PRO A 35 -4.46 -0.46 -6.42
CA PRO A 35 -5.69 -0.07 -5.74
C PRO A 35 -6.58 -1.32 -5.57
N TYR A 36 -7.08 -1.56 -4.35
CA TYR A 36 -8.00 -2.68 -4.11
C TYR A 36 -9.30 -2.52 -4.90
N ASP A 37 -9.82 -1.30 -4.96
CA ASP A 37 -11.02 -0.93 -5.71
C ASP A 37 -10.81 -0.86 -7.24
N LYS A 38 -9.56 -0.97 -7.71
CA LYS A 38 -9.10 -0.81 -9.11
C LYS A 38 -9.28 0.58 -9.73
N HIS A 39 -9.74 1.57 -8.97
CA HIS A 39 -10.08 2.91 -9.49
C HIS A 39 -9.38 4.05 -8.76
N SER A 40 -9.00 3.87 -7.50
CA SER A 40 -8.33 4.89 -6.71
C SER A 40 -6.92 5.19 -7.20
N ASP A 41 -6.48 6.43 -6.98
CA ASP A 41 -5.13 6.89 -7.25
C ASP A 41 -4.48 7.37 -5.95
N TYR A 42 -3.27 6.89 -5.69
CA TYR A 42 -2.48 7.23 -4.52
C TYR A 42 -1.14 7.82 -4.96
N PRO A 43 -0.93 9.14 -4.80
CA PRO A 43 0.34 9.77 -5.15
C PRO A 43 1.45 9.38 -4.16
N VAL A 44 2.71 9.59 -4.58
CA VAL A 44 3.88 9.38 -3.72
C VAL A 44 3.77 10.18 -2.43
N GLY A 45 4.12 9.56 -1.31
CA GLY A 45 4.00 10.14 0.03
C GLY A 45 2.65 9.89 0.70
N THR A 46 1.68 9.29 0.01
CA THR A 46 0.42 8.87 0.65
C THR A 46 0.65 7.70 1.59
N GLU A 47 -0.08 7.64 2.71
CA GLU A 47 -0.16 6.46 3.57
C GLU A 47 -1.36 5.61 3.18
N VAL A 48 -1.12 4.32 3.03
CA VAL A 48 -2.13 3.37 2.57
C VAL A 48 -2.16 2.14 3.48
N LEU A 49 -3.33 1.53 3.59
CA LEU A 49 -3.55 0.32 4.35
C LEU A 49 -3.54 -0.89 3.40
N VAL A 50 -2.77 -1.92 3.71
CA VAL A 50 -2.80 -3.18 2.96
C VAL A 50 -4.05 -3.97 3.33
N ILE A 51 -4.98 -4.11 2.39
CA ILE A 51 -6.22 -4.87 2.57
C ILE A 51 -6.04 -6.33 2.14
N TYR A 52 -5.22 -6.58 1.12
CA TYR A 52 -4.94 -7.94 0.65
C TYR A 52 -3.47 -8.09 0.26
N PHE A 53 -2.90 -9.25 0.55
CA PHE A 53 -1.54 -9.62 0.21
C PHE A 53 -1.57 -10.83 -0.71
N GLU A 54 -1.04 -10.66 -1.91
CA GLU A 54 -0.83 -11.72 -2.88
C GLU A 54 0.66 -12.07 -2.91
N PRO A 55 1.05 -13.23 -2.37
CA PRO A 55 2.45 -13.65 -2.38
C PRO A 55 3.02 -13.73 -3.80
N PRO A 56 4.31 -13.41 -3.99
CA PRO A 56 5.30 -13.14 -2.93
C PRO A 56 5.42 -11.66 -2.51
N GLN A 57 5.06 -10.71 -3.37
CA GLN A 57 5.44 -9.30 -3.19
C GLN A 57 4.39 -8.31 -3.72
N THR A 58 3.14 -8.76 -3.92
CA THR A 58 2.05 -7.91 -4.40
C THR A 58 1.09 -7.61 -3.26
N VAL A 59 0.71 -6.34 -3.12
CA VAL A 59 -0.30 -5.90 -2.16
C VAL A 59 -1.39 -5.10 -2.85
N PHE A 60 -2.59 -5.20 -2.32
CA PHE A 60 -3.71 -4.37 -2.69
C PHE A 60 -4.03 -3.46 -1.52
N VAL A 61 -4.19 -2.18 -1.82
CA VAL A 61 -4.24 -1.13 -0.82
C VAL A 61 -5.47 -0.25 -0.96
N GLU A 62 -5.85 0.34 0.15
CA GLU A 62 -6.85 1.40 0.25
C GLU A 62 -6.29 2.61 0.99
N GLU A 63 -7.01 3.73 0.92
CA GLU A 63 -6.73 4.90 1.74
C GLU A 63 -6.71 4.50 3.23
N LEU A 64 -5.72 5.02 3.97
CA LEU A 64 -5.68 4.85 5.41
C LEU A 64 -6.88 5.57 6.05
N PRO A 65 -7.81 4.86 6.72
CA PRO A 65 -8.95 5.52 7.37
C PRO A 65 -8.50 6.50 8.45
N ASP A 66 -9.18 7.65 8.57
CA ASP A 66 -8.81 8.71 9.51
C ASP A 66 -8.71 8.25 10.97
N VAL A 67 -9.58 7.31 11.37
CA VAL A 67 -9.54 6.69 12.70
C VAL A 67 -8.22 6.00 13.02
N LEU A 68 -7.46 5.58 12.01
CA LEU A 68 -6.15 4.93 12.16
C LEU A 68 -4.97 5.90 12.00
N LYS A 69 -5.19 7.17 11.64
CA LYS A 69 -4.10 8.16 11.45
C LYS A 69 -3.51 8.69 12.76
N HIS A 70 -4.10 8.38 13.90
CA HIS A 70 -3.74 8.93 15.22
C HIS A 70 -3.26 7.90 16.24
N ILE A 71 -2.95 6.69 15.79
CA ILE A 71 -2.45 5.57 16.62
C ILE A 71 -0.94 5.45 16.46
#